data_AF-A0A0U4BTB5-F1
#
_entry.id   AF-A0A0U4BTB5-F1
#
_cell.length_a   1.000
_cell.length_b   1.000
_cell.length_c   1.000
_cell.angle_alpha   90.00
_cell.angle_beta   90.00
_cell.angle_gamma   90.00
#
_symmetry.space_group_name_H-M   'P 1'
#
loop_
_entity.id
_entity.type
_entity.pdbx_description
1 polymer ?
#
loop_
_entity_poly.entity_id
_entity_poly.type
_entity_poly.pdbx_seq_one_letter_code
_entity_poly.pdbx_strand_id
1 'polypeptide(L)'
;MTRGEATDAPNRSLALQQVVRGDKVVVVTVDDKGIENTVLVPIPAQAGYSLAHNEAVYMQQFGTYKIPGFERGEFRAFEVAGDSMAPTINHRDVVVATRVEELRLLEPGEVYVVVTPESVMLKRIKNRLRANDQEVMLYSDNPHRLPFGMETRDVQELWRVRGYVSSYIPSAPDITVERLWEVIEQLGFDRGEVRRHLIENAPSDAPQ
;
A
#
# COMPACT_ATOMS: atom_id res chain seq x y z
N MET A 1 42.08 9.38 32.12
CA MET A 1 41.57 8.53 31.02
C MET A 1 40.11 8.89 30.82
N THR A 2 39.81 9.36 29.62
CA THR A 2 38.70 10.23 29.22
C THR A 2 37.34 9.53 29.18
N ARG A 3 36.32 10.22 29.72
CA ARG A 3 34.89 9.89 29.55
C ARG A 3 34.53 10.06 28.08
N GLY A 4 33.90 9.06 27.48
CA GLY A 4 33.33 9.14 26.14
C GLY A 4 32.09 10.04 26.16
N GLU A 5 32.14 11.12 25.38
CA GLU A 5 30.99 11.94 25.05
C GLU A 5 29.99 11.11 24.24
N ALA A 6 28.75 11.06 24.72
CA ALA A 6 27.63 10.59 23.93
C ALA A 6 27.40 11.61 22.80
N THR A 7 27.60 11.16 21.57
CA THR A 7 27.32 11.93 20.36
C THR A 7 25.83 12.28 20.34
N ASP A 8 25.53 13.54 20.64
CA ASP A 8 24.20 14.15 20.50
C ASP A 8 23.81 14.08 19.02
N ALA A 9 22.81 13.27 18.69
CA ALA A 9 22.27 13.22 17.35
C ALA A 9 21.63 14.58 17.05
N PRO A 10 21.97 15.24 15.92
CA PRO A 10 21.50 16.59 15.66
C PRO A 10 19.98 16.60 15.62
N ASN A 11 19.39 17.39 16.52
CA ASN A 11 17.96 17.69 16.58
C ASN A 11 17.55 18.37 15.26
N ARG A 12 17.13 17.59 14.27
CA ARG A 12 16.67 18.08 12.97
C ARG A 12 15.31 18.76 13.15
N SER A 13 15.27 20.07 13.00
CA SER A 13 14.04 20.86 12.97
C SER A 13 13.23 20.51 11.73
N LEU A 14 12.16 19.73 11.90
CA LEU A 14 11.23 19.44 10.81
C LEU A 14 10.28 20.63 10.63
N ALA A 15 10.22 21.18 9.42
CA ALA A 15 9.25 22.21 9.06
C ALA A 15 8.06 21.56 8.37
N LEU A 16 6.86 21.76 8.92
CA LEU A 16 5.63 21.47 8.20
C LEU A 16 5.30 22.64 7.29
N GLN A 17 5.17 22.37 6.00
CA GLN A 17 4.64 23.33 5.06
C GLN A 17 3.23 22.91 4.67
N GLN A 18 2.27 23.77 4.98
CA GLN A 18 0.94 23.72 4.38
C GLN A 18 1.07 24.27 2.97
N VAL A 19 0.97 23.38 1.99
CA VAL A 19 0.95 23.76 0.59
C VAL A 19 -0.50 23.78 0.14
N VAL A 20 -0.97 24.95 -0.31
CA VAL A 20 -2.30 25.09 -0.90
C VAL A 20 -2.19 24.66 -2.37
N ARG A 21 -2.84 23.56 -2.75
CA ARG A 21 -3.00 23.14 -4.15
C ARG A 21 -4.49 23.11 -4.47
N GLY A 22 -4.97 24.14 -5.19
CA GLY A 22 -6.40 24.35 -5.43
C GLY A 22 -7.13 24.79 -4.16
N ASP A 23 -8.33 24.26 -3.92
CA ASP A 23 -9.17 24.60 -2.76
C ASP A 23 -8.84 23.76 -1.51
N LYS A 24 -7.84 22.88 -1.56
CA LYS A 24 -7.45 21.98 -0.46
C LYS A 24 -6.07 22.31 0.10
N VAL A 25 -5.97 22.27 1.42
CA VAL A 25 -4.72 22.42 2.18
C VAL A 25 -4.09 21.04 2.31
N VAL A 26 -2.91 20.84 1.73
CA VAL A 26 -2.15 19.58 1.85
C VAL A 26 -0.95 19.81 2.76
N VAL A 27 -0.70 18.87 3.66
CA VAL A 27 0.42 18.94 4.60
C VAL A 27 1.59 18.14 4.06
N VAL A 28 2.69 18.83 3.75
CA VAL A 28 3.94 18.21 3.30
C VAL A 28 4.99 18.42 4.38
N THR A 29 5.66 17.35 4.76
CA THR A 29 6.82 17.43 5.66
C THR A 29 8.06 17.68 4.81
N VAL A 30 8.83 18.71 5.12
CA VAL A 30 10.10 19.00 4.44
C VAL A 30 11.24 19.03 5.46
N ASP A 31 12.43 18.59 5.04
CA ASP A 31 13.64 18.77 5.85
C ASP A 31 14.21 20.20 5.72
N ASP A 32 15.27 20.51 6.48
CA ASP A 32 15.95 21.82 6.46
C ASP A 32 16.47 22.24 5.07
N LYS A 33 16.49 21.32 4.10
CA LYS A 33 16.92 21.54 2.71
C LYS A 33 15.75 21.63 1.74
N GLY A 34 14.50 21.61 2.23
CA GLY A 34 13.29 21.67 1.40
C GLY A 34 12.98 20.37 0.66
N ILE A 35 13.56 19.23 1.09
CA ILE A 35 13.26 17.91 0.50
C ILE A 35 12.04 17.32 1.22
N GLU A 36 11.04 16.94 0.43
CA GLU A 36 9.81 16.28 0.91
C GLU A 36 10.15 14.94 1.61
N ASN A 37 9.52 14.66 2.75
CA ASN A 37 9.69 13.41 3.49
C ASN A 37 8.43 12.54 3.42
N THR A 38 8.61 11.21 3.48
CA THR A 38 7.51 10.25 3.58
C THR A 38 7.06 10.14 5.04
N VAL A 39 5.76 10.27 5.30
CA VAL A 39 5.18 10.14 6.65
C VAL A 39 4.81 8.68 6.91
N LEU A 40 5.26 8.10 8.03
CA LEU A 40 4.87 6.73 8.44
C LEU A 40 3.70 6.76 9.42
N VAL A 41 2.63 6.04 9.09
CA VAL A 41 1.44 5.84 9.91
C VAL A 41 1.45 4.43 10.52
N PRO A 42 1.88 4.26 11.79
CA PRO A 42 1.95 2.96 12.45
C PRO A 42 0.54 2.44 12.82
N ILE A 43 0.40 1.12 13.01
CA ILE A 43 -0.91 0.47 13.29
C ILE A 43 -1.70 1.14 14.43
N PRO A 44 -1.10 1.43 15.61
CA PRO A 44 -1.84 2.03 16.73
C PRO A 44 -2.42 3.42 16.40
N ALA A 45 -1.84 4.11 15.41
CA ALA A 45 -2.25 5.43 15.00
C ALA A 45 -3.30 5.43 13.87
N GLN A 46 -3.57 4.27 13.25
CA GLN A 46 -4.53 4.21 12.13
C GLN A 46 -5.96 4.53 12.57
N ALA A 47 -6.37 4.11 13.76
CA ALA A 47 -7.68 4.46 14.32
C ALA A 47 -7.84 5.98 14.50
N GLY A 48 -6.77 6.65 14.96
CA GLY A 48 -6.74 8.11 15.07
C GLY A 48 -6.68 8.78 13.70
N TYR A 49 -5.99 8.19 12.72
CA TYR A 49 -5.91 8.69 11.35
C TYR A 49 -7.28 8.71 10.64
N SER A 50 -8.08 7.65 10.77
CA SER A 50 -9.45 7.61 10.24
C SER A 50 -10.36 8.69 10.84
N LEU A 51 -10.14 9.06 12.10
CA LEU A 51 -10.95 10.04 12.85
C LEU A 51 -10.44 11.48 12.73
N ALA A 52 -9.13 11.67 12.54
CA ALA A 52 -8.47 12.97 12.50
C ALA A 52 -8.57 13.58 11.10
N HIS A 53 -9.73 14.16 10.80
CA HIS A 53 -10.03 14.87 9.55
C HIS A 53 -9.23 16.19 9.35
N ASN A 54 -8.13 16.41 10.10
CA ASN A 54 -7.31 17.63 10.06
C ASN A 54 -5.81 17.31 10.07
N GLU A 55 -5.23 17.35 8.88
CA GLU A 55 -3.93 16.80 8.48
C GLU A 55 -2.69 17.40 9.18
N ALA A 56 -2.74 18.60 9.76
CA ALA A 56 -1.51 19.29 10.17
C ALA A 56 -0.99 18.95 11.58
N VAL A 57 -1.90 18.72 12.53
CA VAL A 57 -1.53 18.54 13.95
C VAL A 57 -1.25 17.07 14.27
N TYR A 58 -1.95 16.14 13.62
CA TYR A 58 -1.77 14.70 13.85
C TYR A 58 -0.46 14.19 13.23
N MET A 59 -0.07 14.72 12.07
CA MET A 59 1.17 14.32 11.39
C MET A 59 2.46 14.70 12.13
N GLN A 60 2.41 15.69 13.05
CA GLN A 60 3.57 16.07 13.87
C GLN A 60 4.06 14.95 14.80
N GLN A 61 3.20 13.95 15.08
CA GLN A 61 3.49 12.87 16.00
C GLN A 61 4.18 11.68 15.33
N PHE A 62 4.31 11.69 14.00
CA PHE A 62 4.86 10.58 13.23
C PHE A 62 6.31 10.81 12.82
N GLY A 63 7.10 9.74 12.89
CA GLY A 63 8.44 9.73 12.32
C GLY A 63 8.36 9.92 10.81
N THR A 64 9.16 10.84 10.28
CA THR A 64 9.35 11.00 8.85
C THR A 64 10.52 10.14 8.40
N TYR A 65 10.34 9.40 7.32
CA TYR A 65 11.35 8.51 6.77
C TYR A 65 11.69 8.92 5.34
N LYS A 66 12.97 8.79 4.99
CA LYS A 66 13.42 8.92 3.60
C LYS A 66 13.49 7.53 3.00
N ILE A 67 12.63 7.27 2.02
CA ILE A 67 12.64 6.02 1.27
C ILE A 67 13.20 6.33 -0.11
N PRO A 68 14.40 5.84 -0.46
CA PRO A 68 14.98 6.06 -1.78
C PRO A 68 14.00 5.64 -2.88
N GLY A 69 13.77 6.52 -3.86
CA GLY A 69 12.80 6.31 -4.94
C GLY A 69 11.39 6.87 -4.67
N PHE A 70 11.09 7.31 -3.44
CA PHE A 70 9.80 7.92 -3.06
C PHE A 70 9.99 9.33 -2.48
N GLU A 71 10.99 10.05 -2.98
CA GLU A 71 11.46 11.33 -2.43
C GLU A 71 10.71 12.57 -2.96
N ARG A 72 9.84 12.40 -3.95
CA ARG A 72 9.14 13.51 -4.63
C ARG A 72 7.68 13.17 -4.89
N GLY A 73 6.77 13.77 -4.14
CA GLY A 73 5.33 13.56 -4.22
C GLY A 73 4.68 13.32 -2.85
N GLU A 74 3.35 13.27 -2.84
CA GLU A 74 2.58 12.94 -1.65
C GLU A 74 2.60 11.42 -1.40
N PHE A 75 3.65 10.96 -0.70
CA PHE A 75 3.77 9.59 -0.25
C PHE A 75 3.44 9.46 1.23
N ARG A 76 2.64 8.44 1.56
CA ARG A 76 2.39 8.00 2.94
C ARG A 76 2.75 6.53 3.06
N ALA A 77 3.39 6.18 4.17
CA ALA A 77 3.68 4.81 4.51
C ALA A 77 2.69 4.32 5.56
N PHE A 78 2.16 3.11 5.40
CA PHE A 78 1.18 2.50 6.30
C PHE A 78 1.69 1.13 6.75
N GLU A 79 1.70 0.90 8.05
CA GLU A 79 2.02 -0.43 8.60
C GLU A 79 0.80 -1.36 8.47
N VAL A 80 0.99 -2.56 7.96
CA VAL A 80 -0.10 -3.49 7.61
C VAL A 80 -0.57 -4.28 8.83
N ALA A 81 -1.85 -4.09 9.18
CA ALA A 81 -2.52 -4.86 10.22
C ALA A 81 -3.24 -6.10 9.65
N GLY A 82 -3.01 -7.26 10.27
CA GLY A 82 -3.68 -8.51 9.93
C GLY A 82 -3.13 -9.22 8.69
N ASP A 83 -3.85 -10.23 8.24
CA ASP A 83 -3.45 -11.21 7.22
C ASP A 83 -4.22 -11.08 5.90
N SER A 84 -5.03 -10.03 5.75
CA SER A 84 -5.97 -9.92 4.62
C SER A 84 -5.29 -9.93 3.25
N MET A 85 -4.03 -9.51 3.17
CA MET A 85 -3.28 -9.43 1.92
C MET A 85 -2.17 -10.48 1.84
N ALA A 86 -2.09 -11.42 2.79
CA ALA A 86 -1.16 -12.54 2.70
C ALA A 86 -1.60 -13.49 1.57
N PRO A 87 -0.69 -14.05 0.76
CA PRO A 87 0.77 -14.04 0.93
C PRO A 87 1.50 -12.84 0.28
N THR A 88 0.79 -11.98 -0.47
CA THR A 88 1.41 -10.86 -1.20
C THR A 88 2.04 -9.82 -0.27
N ILE A 89 1.32 -9.46 0.80
CA ILE A 89 1.73 -8.46 1.79
C ILE A 89 1.36 -8.99 3.17
N ASN A 90 2.35 -9.10 4.05
CA ASN A 90 2.21 -9.73 5.35
C ASN A 90 1.92 -8.72 6.46
N HIS A 91 1.45 -9.23 7.60
CA HIS A 91 1.31 -8.43 8.81
C HIS A 91 2.65 -7.81 9.20
N ARG A 92 2.63 -6.52 9.58
CA ARG A 92 3.80 -5.67 9.92
C ARG A 92 4.66 -5.24 8.75
N ASP A 93 4.32 -5.63 7.53
CA ASP A 93 4.92 -4.99 6.36
C ASP A 93 4.53 -3.51 6.33
N VAL A 94 5.40 -2.68 5.79
CA VAL A 94 5.14 -1.24 5.62
C VAL A 94 4.93 -0.97 4.14
N VAL A 95 3.72 -0.57 3.76
CA VAL A 95 3.41 -0.19 2.38
C VAL A 95 3.65 1.29 2.18
N VAL A 96 4.21 1.68 1.04
CA VAL A 96 4.36 3.07 0.61
C VAL A 96 3.35 3.33 -0.48
N ALA A 97 2.53 4.36 -0.32
CA ALA A 97 1.40 4.63 -1.20
C ALA A 97 1.31 6.10 -1.60
N THR A 98 0.74 6.35 -2.79
CA THR A 98 0.44 7.68 -3.33
C THR A 98 -1.04 7.95 -3.35
N ARG A 99 -1.43 9.19 -3.04
CA ARG A 99 -2.84 9.60 -3.07
C ARG A 99 -3.44 9.42 -4.46
N VAL A 100 -4.69 8.96 -4.50
CA VAL A 100 -5.52 8.91 -5.70
C VAL A 100 -6.56 10.02 -5.58
N GLU A 101 -6.46 11.06 -6.43
CA GLU A 101 -7.33 12.24 -6.35
C GLU A 101 -8.78 11.95 -6.74
N GLU A 102 -8.98 11.07 -7.71
CA GLU A 102 -10.30 10.67 -8.19
C GLU A 102 -10.38 9.15 -8.34
N LEU A 103 -11.48 8.55 -7.88
CA LEU A 103 -11.71 7.11 -8.00
C LEU A 103 -11.59 6.60 -9.45
N ARG A 104 -11.95 7.42 -10.45
CA ARG A 104 -11.82 7.07 -11.87
C ARG A 104 -10.37 6.87 -12.33
N LEU A 105 -9.40 7.43 -11.60
CA LEU A 105 -7.96 7.30 -11.89
C LEU A 105 -7.36 6.03 -11.29
N LEU A 106 -8.16 5.19 -10.64
CA LEU A 106 -7.69 3.91 -10.14
C LEU A 106 -7.28 3.01 -11.33
N GLU A 107 -6.16 2.33 -11.15
CA GLU A 107 -5.71 1.26 -12.02
C GLU A 107 -6.26 -0.10 -11.53
N PRO A 108 -7.03 -0.81 -12.37
CA PRO A 108 -7.59 -2.11 -12.03
C PRO A 108 -6.51 -3.12 -11.69
N GLY A 109 -6.82 -3.96 -10.71
CA GLY A 109 -5.93 -5.02 -10.26
C GLY A 109 -4.86 -4.55 -9.28
N GLU A 110 -4.72 -3.25 -9.01
CA GLU A 110 -3.73 -2.73 -8.07
C GLU A 110 -4.20 -2.82 -6.60
N VAL A 111 -3.24 -2.70 -5.67
CA VAL A 111 -3.49 -2.67 -4.22
C VAL A 111 -3.62 -1.23 -3.74
N TYR A 112 -4.61 -0.99 -2.88
CA TYR A 112 -4.92 0.32 -2.32
C TYR A 112 -5.05 0.25 -0.81
N VAL A 113 -4.60 1.32 -0.15
CA VAL A 113 -5.01 1.65 1.20
C VAL A 113 -6.33 2.41 1.08
N VAL A 114 -7.38 1.83 1.65
CA VAL A 114 -8.73 2.40 1.72
C VAL A 114 -8.93 2.95 3.12
N VAL A 115 -9.21 4.25 3.20
CA VAL A 115 -9.44 4.96 4.45
C VAL A 115 -10.93 5.25 4.54
N THR A 116 -11.55 4.75 5.60
CA THR A 116 -12.96 4.97 5.94
C THR A 116 -13.05 5.72 7.28
N PRO A 117 -14.24 6.24 7.67
CA PRO A 117 -14.42 6.87 8.97
C PRO A 117 -14.06 5.97 10.15
N GLU A 118 -14.18 4.65 9.97
CA GLU A 118 -14.03 3.66 11.04
C GLU A 118 -12.67 2.97 11.02
N SER A 119 -12.00 2.88 9.86
CA SER A 119 -10.81 2.05 9.72
C SER A 119 -9.93 2.42 8.52
N VAL A 120 -8.67 1.98 8.59
CA VAL A 120 -7.73 1.95 7.46
C VAL A 120 -7.51 0.49 7.10
N MET A 121 -7.65 0.14 5.82
CA MET A 121 -7.51 -1.24 5.36
C MET A 121 -6.76 -1.33 4.03
N LEU A 122 -6.11 -2.47 3.79
CA LEU A 122 -5.41 -2.76 2.54
C LEU A 122 -6.25 -3.73 1.71
N LYS A 123 -6.57 -3.36 0.46
CA LYS A 123 -7.43 -4.15 -0.44
C LYS A 123 -7.00 -4.00 -1.90
N ARG A 124 -7.29 -5.01 -2.71
CA ARG A 124 -7.16 -4.96 -4.17
C ARG A 124 -8.48 -4.54 -4.79
N ILE A 125 -8.43 -3.66 -5.78
CA ILE A 125 -9.61 -3.22 -6.54
C ILE A 125 -9.44 -3.71 -7.98
N LYS A 126 -10.22 -4.72 -8.38
CA LYS A 126 -10.08 -5.37 -9.70
C LYS A 126 -10.83 -4.66 -10.83
N ASN A 127 -11.79 -3.80 -10.50
CA ASN A 127 -12.70 -3.21 -11.47
C ASN A 127 -12.41 -1.71 -11.63
N ARG A 128 -12.55 -1.19 -12.85
CA ARG A 128 -12.57 0.27 -13.07
C ARG A 128 -13.84 0.84 -12.44
N LEU A 129 -13.69 1.94 -11.70
CA LEU A 129 -14.83 2.71 -11.21
C LEU A 129 -15.15 3.85 -12.18
N ARG A 130 -16.45 4.01 -12.48
CA ARG A 130 -17.01 5.13 -13.23
C ARG A 130 -17.51 6.20 -12.27
N ALA A 131 -17.81 7.38 -12.82
CA ALA A 131 -18.30 8.52 -12.05
C ALA A 131 -19.55 8.24 -11.20
N ASN A 132 -20.42 7.34 -11.69
CA ASN A 132 -21.73 7.09 -11.11
C ASN A 132 -21.79 5.76 -10.35
N ASP A 133 -20.66 5.06 -10.20
CA ASP A 133 -20.64 3.80 -9.47
C ASP A 133 -20.81 4.11 -7.98
N GLN A 134 -21.87 3.55 -7.39
CA GLN A 134 -22.20 3.75 -5.99
C GLN A 134 -21.47 2.77 -5.07
N GLU A 135 -20.86 1.73 -5.64
CA GLU A 135 -20.22 0.66 -4.91
C GLU A 135 -18.86 0.32 -5.52
N VAL A 136 -17.88 0.04 -4.66
CA VAL A 136 -16.56 -0.49 -4.99
C VAL A 136 -16.40 -1.87 -4.38
N MET A 137 -15.99 -2.84 -5.22
CA MET A 137 -15.68 -4.19 -4.75
C MET A 137 -14.23 -4.26 -4.26
N LEU A 138 -14.08 -4.68 -3.00
CA LEU A 138 -12.81 -4.82 -2.31
C LEU A 138 -12.41 -6.28 -2.20
N TYR A 139 -11.23 -6.61 -2.71
CA TYR A 139 -10.69 -7.97 -2.73
C TYR A 139 -9.53 -8.10 -1.76
N SER A 140 -9.48 -9.25 -1.11
CA SER A 140 -8.35 -9.68 -0.28
C SER A 140 -7.48 -10.62 -1.11
N ASP A 141 -6.16 -10.51 -1.01
CA ASP A 141 -5.27 -11.50 -1.66
C ASP A 141 -5.25 -12.82 -0.88
N ASN A 142 -5.62 -12.78 0.39
CA ASN A 142 -5.79 -13.97 1.21
C ASN A 142 -7.03 -14.76 0.76
N PRO A 143 -6.87 -16.01 0.29
CA PRO A 143 -7.99 -16.83 -0.21
C PRO A 143 -9.06 -17.13 0.85
N HIS A 144 -8.72 -17.02 2.14
CA HIS A 144 -9.65 -17.24 3.25
C HIS A 144 -10.55 -16.02 3.53
N ARG A 145 -10.36 -14.91 2.84
CA ARG A 145 -11.10 -13.66 3.02
C ARG A 145 -11.96 -13.39 1.78
N LEU A 146 -13.28 -13.45 1.94
CA LEU A 146 -14.20 -13.18 0.84
C LEU A 146 -14.16 -11.70 0.41
N PRO A 147 -14.31 -11.42 -0.90
CA PRO A 147 -14.54 -10.06 -1.38
C PRO A 147 -15.86 -9.50 -0.84
N PHE A 148 -15.91 -8.18 -0.66
CA PHE A 148 -17.13 -7.49 -0.25
C PHE A 148 -17.23 -6.12 -0.93
N GLY A 149 -18.45 -5.64 -1.08
CA GLY A 149 -18.74 -4.31 -1.60
C GLY A 149 -18.76 -3.25 -0.50
N MET A 150 -18.38 -2.04 -0.87
CA MET A 150 -18.40 -0.85 -0.03
C MET A 150 -18.96 0.32 -0.82
N GLU A 151 -19.77 1.15 -0.20
CA GLU A 151 -20.29 2.33 -0.88
C GLU A 151 -19.16 3.33 -1.16
N THR A 152 -19.10 3.87 -2.38
CA THR A 152 -18.02 4.78 -2.79
C THR A 152 -17.99 6.06 -1.96
N ARG A 153 -19.11 6.44 -1.34
CA ARG A 153 -19.21 7.58 -0.41
C ARG A 153 -18.54 7.35 0.94
N ASP A 154 -18.32 6.10 1.34
CA ASP A 154 -17.67 5.76 2.62
C ASP A 154 -16.14 5.76 2.51
N VAL A 155 -15.60 5.84 1.29
CA VAL A 155 -14.18 5.97 1.01
C VAL A 155 -13.78 7.45 1.15
N GLN A 156 -13.13 7.80 2.26
CA GLN A 156 -12.64 9.16 2.51
C GLN A 156 -11.35 9.46 1.74
N GLU A 157 -10.42 8.50 1.75
CA GLU A 157 -9.17 8.59 1.02
C GLU A 157 -8.84 7.24 0.40
N LEU A 158 -8.18 7.31 -0.76
CA LEU A 158 -7.67 6.15 -1.46
C LEU A 158 -6.21 6.39 -1.81
N TRP A 159 -5.35 5.44 -1.44
CA TRP A 159 -3.93 5.52 -1.70
C TRP A 159 -3.47 4.29 -2.48
N ARG A 160 -2.90 4.47 -3.66
CA ARG A 160 -2.33 3.38 -4.45
C ARG A 160 -0.99 2.96 -3.88
N VAL A 161 -0.83 1.68 -3.56
CA VAL A 161 0.45 1.12 -3.12
C VAL A 161 1.45 1.15 -4.29
N ARG A 162 2.65 1.69 -4.03
CA ARG A 162 3.74 1.79 -5.01
C ARG A 162 4.93 0.90 -4.66
N GLY A 163 5.00 0.46 -3.42
CA GLY A 163 6.02 -0.47 -2.92
C GLY A 163 5.72 -0.86 -1.49
N TYR A 164 6.46 -1.83 -0.96
CA TYR A 164 6.38 -2.21 0.44
C TYR A 164 7.75 -2.68 0.95
N VAL A 165 7.94 -2.58 2.26
CA VAL A 165 9.11 -3.07 2.98
C VAL A 165 8.62 -4.20 3.88
N SER A 166 9.19 -5.38 3.70
CA SER A 166 8.87 -6.55 4.53
C SER A 166 10.05 -6.94 5.39
N SER A 167 9.78 -7.21 6.67
CA SER A 167 10.72 -7.88 7.57
C SER A 167 10.60 -9.41 7.51
N TYR A 168 9.60 -9.92 6.80
CA TYR A 168 9.42 -11.35 6.59
C TYR A 168 10.40 -11.82 5.51
N ILE A 169 11.30 -12.70 5.91
CA ILE A 169 12.27 -13.33 5.01
C ILE A 169 11.91 -14.83 4.96
N PRO A 170 11.37 -15.35 3.84
CA PRO A 170 11.03 -16.77 3.74
C PRO A 170 12.27 -17.64 3.89
N SER A 171 12.16 -18.75 4.62
CA SER A 171 13.27 -19.63 4.98
C SER A 171 13.84 -20.43 3.79
N ALA A 172 13.10 -20.50 2.70
CA ALA A 172 13.53 -20.94 1.38
C ALA A 172 12.62 -20.24 0.36
N PRO A 173 13.11 -19.87 -0.84
CA PRO A 173 12.23 -19.38 -1.89
C PRO A 173 11.21 -20.48 -2.19
N ASP A 174 9.92 -20.12 -2.13
CA ASP A 174 8.84 -20.98 -2.61
C ASP A 174 9.16 -21.43 -4.03
N ILE A 175 8.80 -22.69 -4.31
CA ILE A 175 9.06 -23.38 -5.58
C ILE A 175 8.57 -22.46 -6.71
N THR A 176 9.49 -21.83 -7.43
CA THR A 176 9.13 -20.82 -8.41
C THR A 176 8.39 -21.48 -9.58
N VAL A 177 7.68 -20.67 -10.36
CA VAL A 177 6.95 -21.13 -11.55
C VAL A 177 7.88 -21.90 -12.50
N GLU A 178 9.17 -21.56 -12.51
CA GLU A 178 10.21 -22.26 -13.26
C GLU A 178 10.41 -23.70 -12.79
N ARG A 179 10.44 -23.96 -11.47
CA ARG A 179 10.51 -25.33 -10.94
C ARG A 179 9.22 -26.11 -11.18
N LEU A 180 8.06 -25.45 -11.14
CA LEU A 180 6.80 -26.08 -11.55
C LEU A 180 6.84 -26.48 -13.03
N TRP A 181 7.40 -25.64 -13.90
CA TRP A 181 7.61 -26.01 -15.31
C TRP A 181 8.61 -27.14 -15.49
N GLU A 182 9.73 -27.15 -14.75
CA GLU A 182 10.67 -28.26 -14.76
C GLU A 182 9.98 -29.58 -14.36
N VAL A 183 9.11 -29.57 -13.35
CA VAL A 183 8.33 -30.75 -12.94
C VAL A 183 7.31 -31.15 -14.01
N ILE A 184 6.63 -30.21 -14.64
CA ILE A 184 5.64 -30.49 -15.71
C ILE A 184 6.32 -31.03 -16.98
N GLU A 185 7.49 -30.49 -17.32
CA GLU A 185 8.34 -31.01 -18.41
C GLU A 185 8.88 -32.41 -18.09
N GLN A 186 9.28 -32.67 -16.83
CA GLN A 186 9.68 -34.01 -16.37
C GLN A 186 8.53 -35.02 -16.41
N LEU A 187 7.29 -34.56 -16.24
CA LEU A 187 6.08 -35.36 -16.40
C LEU A 187 5.67 -35.55 -17.88
N GLY A 188 6.43 -34.99 -18.82
CA GLY A 188 6.28 -35.22 -20.26
C GLY A 188 5.15 -34.44 -20.92
N PHE A 189 4.61 -33.42 -20.25
CA PHE A 189 3.56 -32.60 -20.84
C PHE A 189 4.15 -31.54 -21.78
N ASP A 190 3.62 -31.46 -23.00
CA ASP A 190 4.00 -30.40 -23.94
C ASP A 190 3.52 -29.03 -23.42
N ARG A 191 4.44 -28.08 -23.34
CA ARG A 191 4.18 -26.69 -22.94
C ARG A 191 3.05 -26.06 -23.76
N GLY A 192 2.92 -26.44 -25.04
CA GLY A 192 1.84 -25.98 -25.91
C GLY A 192 0.47 -26.52 -25.54
N GLU A 193 0.41 -27.76 -25.05
CA GLU A 193 -0.82 -28.46 -24.68
C GLU A 193 -1.33 -28.00 -23.31
N VAL A 194 -0.45 -27.90 -22.31
CA VAL A 194 -0.81 -27.40 -20.97
C VAL A 194 -1.28 -25.95 -21.04
N ARG A 195 -0.57 -25.10 -21.81
CA ARG A 195 -0.98 -23.70 -21.99
C ARG A 195 -2.34 -23.59 -22.67
N ARG A 196 -2.63 -24.44 -23.65
CA ARG A 196 -3.93 -24.49 -24.33
C ARG A 196 -5.02 -24.91 -23.35
N HIS A 197 -4.78 -25.95 -22.56
CA HIS A 197 -5.74 -26.46 -21.58
C HIS A 197 -6.01 -25.48 -20.43
N LEU A 198 -4.99 -24.74 -19.99
CA LEU A 198 -5.14 -23.67 -18.99
C LEU A 198 -5.91 -22.47 -19.53
N ILE A 199 -5.76 -22.14 -20.82
CA ILE A 199 -6.53 -21.06 -21.46
C ILE A 199 -7.97 -21.49 -21.72
N GLU A 200 -8.20 -22.72 -22.16
CA GLU A 200 -9.53 -23.28 -22.43
C GLU A 200 -10.36 -23.47 -21.17
N ASN A 201 -9.71 -23.75 -20.03
CA ASN A 201 -10.36 -23.96 -18.74
C ASN A 201 -10.12 -22.83 -17.73
N ALA A 202 -9.60 -21.68 -18.18
CA ALA A 202 -9.43 -20.53 -17.30
C ALA A 202 -10.81 -20.05 -16.82
N PRO A 203 -11.02 -19.84 -15.51
CA PRO A 203 -12.23 -19.19 -15.03
C PRO A 203 -12.35 -17.80 -15.65
N SER A 204 -13.59 -17.37 -15.94
CA SER A 204 -13.95 -16.12 -16.65
C SER A 204 -13.36 -14.83 -16.04
N ASP A 205 -12.75 -14.94 -14.87
CA ASP A 205 -12.25 -13.91 -13.99
C ASP A 205 -10.71 -13.94 -13.80
N ALA A 206 -10.00 -14.72 -14.63
CA ALA A 206 -8.53 -14.65 -14.73
C ALA A 206 -8.09 -13.36 -15.44
N PRO A 207 -7.13 -12.58 -14.89
CA PRO A 207 -6.61 -11.39 -15.56
C PRO A 207 -5.87 -11.80 -16.85
N GLN A 208 -6.19 -11.11 -17.96
CA GLN A 208 -5.50 -11.24 -19.25
C GLN A 208 -4.10 -10.66 -19.22
#